data_AF-A0A953PHP6-F1
#
_entry.id   AF-A0A953PHP6-F1
#
_cell.length_a   1.000
_cell.length_b   1.000
_cell.length_c   1.000
_cell.angle_alpha   90.00
_cell.angle_beta   90.00
_cell.angle_gamma   90.00
#
_symmetry.space_group_name_H-M   'P 1'
#
loop_
_entity.id
_entity.type
_entity.pdbx_description
1 polymer ?
#
loop_
_entity_poly.entity_id
_entity_poly.type
_entity_poly.pdbx_seq_one_letter_code
_entity_poly.pdbx_strand_id
1 'polypeptide(L)' 'LFESLDANLFWRAHRSFLVNINHIREVVPWFKSSYQLRMDDKKQTEIPVSRAQTRRLRELFNL' A
#
# COMPACT_ATOMS: atom_id res chain seq x y z
N LEU A 1 21.18 0.00 7.62
CA LEU A 1 20.53 -1.33 7.45
C LEU A 1 19.26 -1.31 6.58
N PHE A 2 18.64 -0.15 6.29
CA PHE A 2 17.50 -0.04 5.35
C PHE A 2 17.87 0.60 4.01
N GLU A 3 19.15 0.60 3.62
CA GLU A 3 19.67 1.48 2.56
C GLU A 3 19.50 0.98 1.11
N SER A 4 18.79 -0.12 0.86
CA SER A 4 18.63 -0.58 -0.53
C SER A 4 17.39 -1.43 -0.80
N LEU A 5 16.26 -1.12 -0.16
CA LEU A 5 15.00 -1.67 -0.61
C LEU A 5 14.55 -0.87 -1.83
N ASP A 6 14.46 -1.56 -2.97
CA ASP A 6 14.11 -0.95 -4.25
C ASP A 6 12.77 -0.20 -4.12
N ALA A 7 12.80 1.11 -4.33
CA ALA A 7 11.64 1.98 -4.14
C ALA A 7 10.51 1.70 -5.15
N ASN A 8 10.81 0.90 -6.18
CA ASN A 8 9.85 0.40 -7.15
C ASN A 8 9.13 -0.87 -6.67
N LEU A 9 9.72 -1.62 -5.74
CA LEU A 9 9.15 -2.85 -5.18
C LEU A 9 8.48 -2.59 -3.83
N PHE A 10 9.08 -1.73 -3.01
CA PHE A 10 8.61 -1.42 -1.67
C PHE A 10 8.04 -0.01 -1.58
N TRP A 11 6.82 0.08 -1.10
CA TRP A 11 6.09 1.34 -0.94
C TRP A 11 5.65 1.53 0.50
N ARG A 12 5.90 2.73 1.05
CA ARG A 12 5.46 3.10 2.39
C ARG A 12 4.04 3.68 2.34
N ALA A 13 3.03 2.80 2.31
CA ALA A 13 1.62 3.18 2.26
C ALA A 13 1.15 3.95 3.53
N HIS A 14 1.79 3.69 4.68
CA HIS A 14 1.51 4.37 5.95
C HIS A 14 2.81 4.54 6.75
N ARG A 15 2.86 5.52 7.67
CA ARG A 15 4.07 5.80 8.47
C ARG A 15 4.66 4.57 9.17
N SER A 16 3.79 3.65 9.60
CA SER A 16 4.14 2.41 10.29
C SER A 16 4.22 1.18 9.39
N PHE A 17 3.91 1.28 8.10
CA PHE A 17 3.79 0.12 7.20
C PHE A 17 4.55 0.34 5.88
N LEU A 18 5.47 -0.58 5.60
CA LEU A 18 6.14 -0.74 4.31
C LEU A 18 5.57 -1.99 3.65
N VAL A 19 5.03 -1.85 2.45
CA VAL A 19 4.37 -2.93 1.70
C VAL A 19 5.17 -3.24 0.44
N ASN A 20 5.16 -4.50 0.03
CA ASN A 20 5.66 -4.89 -1.29
C ASN A 20 4.52 -4.79 -2.31
N ILE A 21 4.70 -3.98 -3.35
CA ILE A 21 3.67 -3.70 -4.36
C ILE A 21 3.26 -4.98 -5.11
N ASN A 22 4.20 -5.89 -5.36
CA ASN A 22 3.95 -7.15 -6.08
C ASN A 22 3.10 -8.16 -5.29
N HIS A 23 2.95 -7.93 -3.98
CA HIS A 23 2.13 -8.79 -3.11
C HIS A 23 0.83 -8.10 -2.69
N ILE A 24 0.43 -7.01 -3.37
CA ILE A 24 -0.88 -6.41 -3.16
C ILE A 24 -1.89 -7.22 -3.98
N ARG A 25 -2.88 -7.81 -3.31
CA ARG A 25 -3.98 -8.53 -3.95
C ARG A 25 -5.00 -7.56 -4.54
N GLU A 26 -5.43 -6.59 -3.74
CA GLU A 26 -6.42 -5.60 -4.18
C GLU A 26 -6.38 -4.32 -3.33
N VAL A 27 -6.94 -3.26 -3.90
CA VAL A 27 -7.10 -1.95 -3.26
C VAL A 27 -8.58 -1.76 -2.93
N VAL A 28 -8.89 -1.64 -1.64
CA VAL A 28 -10.26 -1.53 -1.14
C VAL A 28 -10.53 -0.08 -0.71
N PRO A 29 -11.60 0.56 -1.21
CA PRO A 29 -12.05 1.85 -0.68
C PRO A 29 -12.46 1.71 0.79
N TRP A 30 -12.00 2.64 1.63
CA TRP A 30 -12.27 2.64 3.07
C TRP A 30 -12.82 3.99 3.54
N PHE A 31 -13.25 4.05 4.81
CA PHE A 31 -13.97 5.17 5.38
C PHE A 31 -13.31 6.54 5.14
N LYS A 32 -14.14 7.56 4.86
CA LYS A 32 -13.73 8.97 4.63
C LYS A 32 -12.67 9.15 3.53
N SER A 33 -12.90 8.55 2.36
CA SER A 33 -12.04 8.67 1.17
C SER A 33 -10.61 8.16 1.41
N SER A 34 -10.47 7.22 2.34
CA SER A 34 -9.23 6.48 2.56
C SER A 34 -9.25 5.21 1.73
N TYR A 35 -8.09 4.57 1.60
CA TYR A 35 -7.99 3.25 0.99
C TYR A 35 -7.31 2.28 1.96
N GLN A 36 -7.56 0.99 1.77
CA GLN A 36 -6.83 -0.10 2.38
C GLN A 36 -6.25 -0.99 1.29
N LEU A 37 -5.06 -1.52 1.54
CA LEU A 37 -4.45 -2.55 0.73
C LEU A 37 -4.76 -3.89 1.36
N ARG A 38 -5.24 -4.84 0.57
CA ARG A 38 -5.30 -6.24 0.97
C ARG A 38 -4.09 -6.95 0.39
N MET A 39 -3.28 -7.54 1.26
CA MET A 39 -2.09 -8.28 0.84
C MET A 39 -2.46 -9.69 0.37
N ASP A 40 -1.65 -10.25 -0.53
CA ASP A 40 -1.76 -11.62 -1.02
C ASP A 40 -1.03 -12.60 -0.08
N ASP A 41 -1.29 -12.50 1.21
CA ASP A 41 -0.86 -13.47 2.21
C ASP A 41 -2.03 -14.32 2.69
N LYS A 42 -1.75 -15.46 3.34
CA LYS A 42 -2.80 -16.36 3.85
C LYS A 42 -3.77 -15.67 4.81
N LYS A 43 -3.32 -14.61 5.49
CA LYS A 43 -4.12 -13.85 6.45
C LYS A 43 -4.91 -12.71 5.79
N GLN A 44 -4.68 -12.44 4.50
CA GLN A 44 -5.27 -11.32 3.77
C GLN A 44 -5.11 -10.01 4.54
N THR A 45 -3.88 -9.75 4.99
CA THR A 45 -3.54 -8.63 5.86
C THR A 45 -3.99 -7.33 5.24
N GLU A 46 -4.75 -6.55 6.00
CA GLU A 46 -5.27 -5.25 5.57
C GLU A 46 -4.40 -4.12 6.10
N ILE A 47 -3.86 -3.31 5.20
CA ILE A 47 -2.96 -2.21 5.54
C ILE A 47 -3.63 -0.89 5.16
N PRO A 48 -3.89 0.00 6.13
CA PRO A 48 -4.47 1.31 5.84
C PRO A 48 -3.48 2.17 5.05
N VAL A 49 -3.98 2.84 4.03
CA VAL A 49 -3.22 3.83 3.24
C VAL A 49 -3.44 5.20 3.86
N SER A 50 -2.34 5.90 4.14
CA SER A 50 -2.44 7.28 4.62
C SER A 50 -2.94 8.22 3.53
N ARG A 51 -3.68 9.26 3.92
CA ARG A 51 -4.24 10.25 2.96
C ARG A 51 -3.18 10.87 2.05
N ALA A 52 -1.98 11.12 2.57
CA ALA A 52 -0.86 11.66 1.79
C ALA A 52 -0.38 10.69 0.69
N GLN A 53 -0.56 9.39 0.90
CA GLN A 53 -0.19 8.32 -0.03
C GLN A 53 -1.33 7.92 -0.98
N THR A 54 -2.56 8.38 -0.74
CA THR A 54 -3.70 8.14 -1.63
C THR A 54 -3.48 8.63 -3.06
N ARG A 55 -2.74 9.73 -3.24
CA ARG A 55 -2.36 10.19 -4.60
C ARG A 55 -1.46 9.18 -5.31
N ARG A 56 -0.43 8.71 -4.61
CA ARG A 56 0.51 7.71 -5.13
C ARG A 56 -0.17 6.36 -5.39
N LEU A 57 -1.14 5.96 -4.56
CA LEU A 57 -1.98 4.80 -4.81
C LEU A 57 -2.68 4.89 -6.18
N ARG A 58 -3.31 6.03 -6.46
CA ARG A 58 -4.01 6.25 -7.74
C ARG A 58 -3.06 6.22 -8.92
N GLU A 59 -1.87 6.80 -8.77
CA GLU A 59 -0.82 6.76 -9.80
C GLU A 59 -0.30 5.33 -10.03
N LEU A 60 -0.15 4.50 -8.97
CA LEU A 60 0.33 3.12 -9.07
C LEU A 60 -0.69 2.16 -9.70
N PHE A 61 -1.97 2.34 -9.38
CA PHE A 61 -3.06 1.46 -9.82
C PHE A 61 -3.90 2.06 -10.97
N ASN A 62 -3.52 3.25 -11.45
CA ASN A 62 -4.19 3.97 -12.53
C ASN A 62 -5.70 4.20 -12.28
N LEU A 63 -6.06 4.55 -11.03
CA LEU A 63 -7.43 4.69 -10.49
C LEU A 63 -7.97 6.13 -10.44
#